data_AF-A0A9E3MPA2-F1
#
_entry.id   AF-A0A9E3MPA2-F1
#
_cell.length_a   1.000
_cell.length_b   1.000
_cell.length_c   1.000
_cell.angle_alpha   90.00
_cell.angle_beta   90.00
_cell.angle_gamma   90.00
#
_symmetry.space_group_name_H-M   'P 1'
#
loop_
_entity.id
_entity.type
_entity.pdbx_description
1 polymer ?
#
loop_
_entity_poly.entity_id
_entity_poly.type
_entity_poly.pdbx_seq_one_letter_code
_entity_poly.pdbx_strand_id
1 'polypeptide(L)'
;MVPAGPGGGGGRVNDLSSPDKLRAWIEAHLDPLHDEAVEGGQRRSDFDLSPGGWSGMKPEELTPAAVLIGLVERDEGPTVLLTRRSDTLRRHTGQVALPGGRQDPGERPWQTALREAHEEVGLEPHFVSLVGLSTPYQTGTGFLITPVVGLVRPGFSLQPNPAEVADIFETPFSWLMDLANYEEHERELPTGEKRRFYATTHDDRYIWGATAGILRCLHERLFGAALA
;
A
#
# COMPACT_ATOMS: atom_id res chain seq x y z
N MET A 1 -10.96 25.79 -13.56
CA MET A 1 -12.00 24.89 -14.12
C MET A 1 -11.27 23.72 -14.77
N VAL A 2 -11.05 22.66 -14.00
CA VAL A 2 -10.33 21.46 -14.47
C VAL A 2 -11.33 20.61 -15.25
N PRO A 3 -11.03 20.11 -16.46
CA PRO A 3 -11.97 19.29 -17.19
C PRO A 3 -11.99 17.87 -16.60
N ALA A 4 -13.18 17.32 -16.43
CA ALA A 4 -13.38 15.91 -16.13
C ALA A 4 -12.90 15.05 -17.32
N GLY A 5 -11.86 14.24 -17.10
CA GLY A 5 -11.39 13.22 -18.04
C GLY A 5 -12.23 11.93 -17.93
N PRO A 6 -12.24 11.08 -18.97
CA PRO A 6 -13.23 10.01 -19.11
C PRO A 6 -12.93 8.83 -18.17
N GLY A 7 -13.92 8.50 -17.34
CA GLY A 7 -13.90 7.35 -16.43
C GLY A 7 -13.96 6.02 -17.19
N GLY A 8 -12.88 5.25 -17.11
CA GLY A 8 -12.81 3.87 -17.60
C GLY A 8 -12.81 2.80 -16.50
N GLY A 9 -12.41 3.14 -15.27
CA GLY A 9 -12.32 2.19 -14.15
C GLY A 9 -13.41 2.33 -13.07
N GLY A 10 -14.02 3.51 -12.95
CA GLY A 10 -14.94 3.84 -11.83
C GLY A 10 -16.22 2.99 -11.75
N GLY A 11 -16.65 2.38 -12.85
CA GLY A 11 -17.91 1.61 -12.90
C GLY A 11 -17.91 0.34 -12.04
N ARG A 12 -16.79 -0.39 -11.94
CA ARG A 12 -16.70 -1.61 -11.12
C ARG A 12 -16.40 -1.34 -9.65
N VAL A 13 -15.64 -0.29 -9.35
CA VAL A 13 -15.33 0.07 -7.96
C VAL A 13 -16.58 0.56 -7.22
N ASN A 14 -17.51 1.22 -7.92
CA ASN A 14 -18.77 1.67 -7.33
C ASN A 14 -19.71 0.52 -6.88
N ASP A 15 -19.58 -0.69 -7.44
CA ASP A 15 -20.34 -1.89 -7.01
C ASP A 15 -19.75 -2.54 -5.73
N LEU A 16 -18.56 -2.11 -5.31
CA LEU A 16 -17.88 -2.54 -4.08
C LEU A 16 -18.16 -1.60 -2.89
N SER A 17 -19.22 -0.80 -2.96
CA SER A 17 -19.62 0.14 -1.88
C SER A 17 -20.18 -0.57 -0.63
N SER A 18 -20.64 -1.82 -0.75
CA SER A 18 -21.04 -2.64 0.40
C SER A 18 -19.83 -3.34 1.02
N PRO A 19 -19.62 -3.28 2.36
CA PRO A 19 -18.52 -3.98 3.03
C PRO A 19 -18.46 -5.47 2.73
N ASP A 20 -19.60 -6.16 2.67
CA ASP A 20 -19.65 -7.60 2.38
C ASP A 20 -19.26 -7.92 0.93
N LYS A 21 -19.69 -7.09 -0.02
CA LYS A 21 -19.29 -7.25 -1.43
C LYS A 21 -17.80 -6.98 -1.61
N LEU A 22 -17.28 -5.92 -0.99
CA LEU A 22 -15.87 -5.59 -1.00
C LEU A 22 -15.03 -6.71 -0.40
N ARG A 23 -15.45 -7.23 0.76
CA ARG A 23 -14.83 -8.39 1.39
C ARG A 23 -14.74 -9.57 0.42
N ALA A 24 -15.89 -10.01 -0.10
CA ALA A 24 -15.96 -11.18 -0.97
C ALA A 24 -15.12 -10.99 -2.24
N TRP A 25 -15.09 -9.77 -2.78
CA TRP A 25 -14.23 -9.43 -3.92
C TRP A 25 -12.75 -9.56 -3.57
N ILE A 26 -12.32 -8.98 -2.45
CA ILE A 26 -10.91 -9.04 -2.03
C ILE A 26 -10.50 -10.48 -1.74
N GLU A 27 -11.30 -11.23 -0.99
CA GLU A 27 -11.03 -12.64 -0.66
C GLU A 27 -10.91 -13.53 -1.91
N ALA A 28 -11.64 -13.21 -2.99
CA ALA A 28 -11.56 -13.95 -4.24
C ALA A 28 -10.32 -13.62 -5.10
N HIS A 29 -9.63 -12.51 -4.84
CA HIS A 29 -8.53 -12.00 -5.68
C HIS A 29 -7.18 -11.92 -4.95
N LEU A 30 -7.17 -12.01 -3.62
CA LEU A 30 -5.97 -11.98 -2.81
C LEU A 30 -5.57 -13.35 -2.27
N ASP A 31 -4.32 -13.48 -1.84
CA ASP A 31 -3.82 -14.73 -1.30
C ASP A 31 -4.29 -14.86 0.15
N PRO A 32 -4.61 -16.07 0.61
CA PRO A 32 -5.05 -16.27 1.99
C PRO A 32 -3.92 -16.01 3.00
N LEU A 33 -4.31 -15.73 4.25
CA LEU A 33 -3.41 -15.45 5.37
C LEU A 33 -2.77 -16.75 5.91
N HIS A 34 -1.82 -17.30 5.16
CA HIS A 34 -1.04 -18.47 5.57
C HIS A 34 0.40 -18.40 5.04
N ASP A 35 1.28 -19.19 5.62
CA ASP A 35 2.73 -19.06 5.41
C ASP A 35 3.16 -19.33 3.95
N GLU A 36 2.52 -20.30 3.29
CA GLU A 36 2.87 -20.71 1.93
C GLU A 36 2.58 -19.63 0.87
N ALA A 37 1.64 -18.71 1.14
CA ALA A 37 1.33 -17.58 0.24
C ALA A 37 2.51 -16.61 0.11
N VAL A 38 3.34 -16.50 1.13
CA VAL A 38 4.41 -15.50 1.22
C VAL A 38 5.64 -15.94 0.40
N GLU A 39 5.83 -17.24 0.20
CA GLU A 39 7.08 -17.80 -0.33
C GLU A 39 7.07 -18.03 -1.85
N GLY A 40 5.89 -18.11 -2.50
CA GLY A 40 5.76 -18.56 -3.90
C GLY A 40 5.20 -17.54 -4.91
N GLY A 41 4.81 -16.35 -4.48
CA GLY A 41 4.09 -15.39 -5.31
C GLY A 41 4.95 -14.59 -6.31
N GLN A 42 4.29 -14.04 -7.34
CA GLN A 42 4.87 -12.97 -8.18
C GLN A 42 5.33 -11.83 -7.27
N ARG A 43 6.48 -11.23 -7.57
CA ARG A 43 7.04 -10.10 -6.82
C ARG A 43 7.08 -8.87 -7.70
N ARG A 44 6.88 -7.71 -7.08
CA ARG A 44 6.97 -6.39 -7.70
C ARG A 44 8.05 -5.58 -7.01
N SER A 45 8.56 -4.53 -7.64
CA SER A 45 9.67 -3.76 -7.08
C SER A 45 9.73 -2.32 -7.54
N ASP A 46 10.50 -1.52 -6.79
CA ASP A 46 10.93 -0.18 -7.19
C ASP A 46 11.73 -0.15 -8.51
N PHE A 47 12.15 -1.32 -9.02
CA PHE A 47 12.98 -1.47 -10.20
C PHE A 47 12.22 -1.98 -11.42
N ASP A 48 10.92 -2.31 -11.28
CA ASP A 48 10.10 -2.85 -12.36
C ASP A 48 10.03 -1.90 -13.57
N LEU A 49 10.22 -0.60 -13.34
CA LEU A 49 10.24 0.45 -14.36
C LEU A 49 11.62 0.77 -14.95
N SER A 50 12.70 0.18 -14.42
CA SER A 50 14.07 0.53 -14.82
C SER A 50 14.62 -0.46 -15.87
N PRO A 51 14.84 -0.03 -17.14
CA PRO A 51 15.39 -0.92 -18.16
C PRO A 51 16.81 -1.37 -17.79
N GLY A 52 17.05 -2.69 -17.80
CA GLY A 52 18.36 -3.27 -17.46
C GLY A 52 18.59 -3.52 -15.96
N GLY A 53 17.69 -3.04 -15.08
CA GLY A 53 17.61 -3.33 -13.65
C GLY A 53 18.79 -2.82 -12.81
N TRP A 54 18.51 -2.19 -11.66
CA TRP A 54 19.51 -2.17 -10.58
C TRP A 54 19.56 -3.59 -10.00
N SER A 55 20.75 -4.17 -9.86
CA SER A 55 20.95 -5.60 -9.58
C SER A 55 20.23 -6.04 -8.31
N GLY A 56 19.03 -6.57 -8.48
CA GLY A 56 18.11 -6.98 -7.43
C GLY A 56 18.84 -7.78 -6.36
N MET A 57 18.87 -7.21 -5.15
CA MET A 57 19.17 -7.95 -3.93
C MET A 57 18.36 -9.23 -3.97
N LYS A 58 19.03 -10.34 -3.71
CA LYS A 58 18.31 -11.61 -3.66
C LYS A 58 17.31 -11.55 -2.50
N PRO A 59 16.18 -12.26 -2.58
CA PRO A 59 15.19 -12.25 -1.50
C PRO A 59 15.79 -12.54 -0.12
N GLU A 60 16.75 -13.44 -0.04
CA GLU A 60 17.48 -13.79 1.19
C GLU A 60 18.37 -12.66 1.76
N GLU A 61 18.63 -11.61 0.98
CA GLU A 61 19.39 -10.42 1.39
C GLU A 61 18.46 -9.28 1.82
N LEU A 62 17.14 -9.43 1.62
CA LEU A 62 16.16 -8.40 1.96
C LEU A 62 15.71 -8.52 3.42
N THR A 63 15.49 -7.37 4.05
CA THR A 63 14.84 -7.29 5.36
C THR A 63 13.34 -7.48 5.19
N PRO A 64 12.71 -8.49 5.82
CA PRO A 64 11.26 -8.67 5.77
C PRO A 64 10.55 -7.51 6.50
N ALA A 65 9.47 -7.04 5.90
CA ALA A 65 8.61 -5.99 6.41
C ALA A 65 7.15 -6.26 6.02
N ALA A 66 6.21 -5.65 6.72
CA ALA A 66 4.81 -5.72 6.37
C ALA A 66 4.13 -4.37 6.57
N VAL A 67 3.13 -4.11 5.73
CA VAL A 67 2.31 -2.91 5.79
C VAL A 67 0.83 -3.27 5.79
N LEU A 68 0.02 -2.48 6.49
CA LEU A 68 -1.43 -2.60 6.49
C LEU A 68 -2.03 -1.69 5.42
N ILE A 69 -2.72 -2.28 4.44
CA ILE A 69 -3.70 -1.59 3.61
C ILE A 69 -5.04 -1.65 4.34
N GLY A 70 -5.23 -0.71 5.27
CA GLY A 70 -6.43 -0.61 6.09
C GLY A 70 -7.55 0.08 5.34
N LEU A 71 -8.55 -0.70 4.89
CA LEU A 71 -9.74 -0.22 4.21
C LEU A 71 -10.79 0.19 5.25
N VAL A 72 -10.88 1.47 5.52
CA VAL A 72 -11.81 2.04 6.49
C VAL A 72 -13.20 2.16 5.88
N GLU A 73 -14.19 1.59 6.56
CA GLU A 73 -15.59 1.70 6.18
C GLU A 73 -16.09 3.14 6.42
N ARG A 74 -16.49 3.83 5.34
CA ARG A 74 -17.11 5.17 5.38
C ARG A 74 -18.40 5.18 4.56
N ASP A 75 -19.29 6.12 4.87
CA ASP A 75 -20.61 6.24 4.21
C ASP A 75 -20.49 6.50 2.71
N GLU A 76 -19.47 7.25 2.27
CA GLU A 76 -19.23 7.57 0.86
C GLU A 76 -18.43 6.47 0.11
N GLY A 77 -18.10 5.38 0.79
CA GLY A 77 -17.30 4.27 0.27
C GLY A 77 -15.98 4.08 1.04
N PRO A 78 -15.30 2.93 0.86
CA PRO A 78 -14.09 2.62 1.61
C PRO A 78 -12.96 3.61 1.31
N THR A 79 -12.17 3.92 2.34
CA THR A 79 -10.94 4.73 2.22
C THR A 79 -9.74 3.92 2.67
N VAL A 80 -8.53 4.28 2.21
CA VAL A 80 -7.28 3.66 2.64
C VAL A 80 -6.62 4.54 3.70
N LEU A 81 -6.31 3.96 4.86
CA LEU A 81 -5.56 4.61 5.92
C LEU A 81 -4.08 4.78 5.53
N LEU A 82 -3.59 6.02 5.63
CA LEU A 82 -2.22 6.41 5.28
C LEU A 82 -1.62 7.29 6.37
N THR A 83 -0.29 7.30 6.43
CA THR A 83 0.48 8.14 7.35
C THR A 83 1.40 9.07 6.57
N ARG A 84 1.73 10.22 7.16
CA ARG A 84 2.86 11.05 6.76
C ARG A 84 3.96 10.88 7.78
N ARG A 85 5.12 10.39 7.34
CA ARG A 85 6.28 10.20 8.22
C ARG A 85 6.74 11.52 8.83
N SER A 86 7.17 11.46 10.08
CA SER A 86 7.64 12.62 10.83
C SER A 86 8.81 13.34 10.13
N ASP A 87 8.78 14.67 10.18
CA ASP A 87 9.79 15.53 9.54
C ASP A 87 11.15 15.45 10.24
N THR A 88 11.21 14.85 11.44
CA THR A 88 12.43 14.69 12.26
C THR A 88 13.21 13.41 11.96
N LEU A 89 12.67 12.49 11.17
CA LEU A 89 13.31 11.21 10.86
C LEU A 89 14.47 11.37 9.86
N ARG A 90 15.59 10.67 10.07
CA ARG A 90 16.79 10.79 9.21
C ARG A 90 16.62 10.29 7.78
N ARG A 91 15.58 9.51 7.48
CA ARG A 91 15.28 8.95 6.15
C ARG A 91 13.78 9.12 5.85
N HIS A 92 13.45 9.37 4.59
CA HIS A 92 12.07 9.44 4.08
C HIS A 92 11.18 10.49 4.77
N THR A 93 11.75 11.64 5.14
CA THR A 93 11.03 12.75 5.78
C THR A 93 9.81 13.18 4.98
N GLY A 94 8.66 13.27 5.64
CA GLY A 94 7.41 13.76 5.03
C GLY A 94 6.80 12.86 3.96
N GLN A 95 7.36 11.67 3.72
CA GLN A 95 6.80 10.73 2.74
C GLN A 95 5.48 10.15 3.25
N VAL A 96 4.51 10.01 2.34
CA VAL A 96 3.29 9.25 2.59
C VAL A 96 3.62 7.76 2.59
N ALA A 97 3.10 7.04 3.57
CA ALA A 97 3.28 5.60 3.70
C ALA A 97 1.96 4.91 4.12
N LEU A 98 1.91 3.60 3.90
CA LEU A 98 0.97 2.72 4.59
C LEU A 98 1.52 2.46 6.01
N PRO A 99 0.66 2.35 7.05
CA PRO A 99 1.13 1.94 8.36
C PRO A 99 1.88 0.61 8.29
N GLY A 100 3.06 0.52 8.90
CA GLY A 100 3.85 -0.69 8.79
C GLY A 100 5.35 -0.51 8.99
N GLY A 101 6.05 -1.63 9.11
CA GLY A 101 7.43 -1.63 9.50
C GLY A 101 8.10 -2.98 9.35
N ARG A 102 9.22 -3.14 10.07
CA ARG A 102 10.07 -4.32 10.00
C ARG A 102 9.39 -5.48 10.72
N GLN A 103 9.48 -6.66 10.14
CA GLN A 103 8.99 -7.88 10.77
C GLN A 103 9.96 -8.33 11.87
N ASP A 104 9.42 -8.57 13.07
CA ASP A 104 10.21 -9.10 14.18
C ASP A 104 10.39 -10.62 14.07
N PRO A 105 11.44 -11.18 14.70
CA PRO A 105 11.68 -12.62 14.66
C PRO A 105 10.47 -13.44 15.15
N GLY A 106 9.98 -14.34 14.31
CA GLY A 106 8.85 -15.21 14.62
C GLY A 106 7.48 -14.64 14.31
N GLU A 107 7.37 -13.37 13.93
CA GLU A 107 6.11 -12.80 13.46
C GLU A 107 5.73 -13.34 12.08
N ARG A 108 4.43 -13.41 11.83
CA ARG A 108 3.84 -13.49 10.49
C ARG A 108 3.60 -12.07 9.96
N PRO A 109 3.58 -11.87 8.62
CA PRO A 109 3.40 -10.54 8.06
C PRO A 109 2.16 -9.80 8.56
N TRP A 110 1.04 -10.51 8.75
CA TRP A 110 -0.18 -9.90 9.27
C TRP A 110 -0.11 -9.55 10.77
N GLN A 111 0.74 -10.22 11.55
CA GLN A 111 0.99 -9.83 12.94
C GLN A 111 1.81 -8.54 12.98
N THR A 112 2.87 -8.47 12.16
CA THR A 112 3.68 -7.26 11.98
C THR A 112 2.83 -6.08 11.53
N ALA A 113 2.02 -6.23 10.49
CA ALA A 113 1.17 -5.14 9.98
C ALA A 113 0.19 -4.60 11.05
N LEU A 114 -0.40 -5.48 11.87
CA LEU A 114 -1.30 -5.07 12.96
C LEU A 114 -0.55 -4.41 14.12
N ARG A 115 0.60 -4.95 14.52
CA ARG A 115 1.45 -4.36 15.58
C ARG A 115 1.90 -2.96 15.18
N GLU A 116 2.46 -2.82 14.00
CA GLU A 116 2.97 -1.53 13.49
C GLU A 116 1.83 -0.51 13.32
N ALA A 117 0.67 -0.91 12.80
CA ALA A 117 -0.49 -0.01 12.73
C ALA A 117 -0.97 0.44 14.12
N HIS A 118 -0.90 -0.43 15.13
CA HIS A 118 -1.20 -0.04 16.51
C HIS A 118 -0.16 0.93 17.06
N GLU A 119 1.12 0.66 16.87
CA GLU A 119 2.24 1.47 17.36
C GLU A 119 2.31 2.86 16.70
N GLU A 120 2.10 2.94 15.38
CA GLU A 120 2.23 4.17 14.61
C GLU A 120 1.00 5.08 14.72
N VAL A 121 -0.20 4.51 14.69
CA VAL A 121 -1.46 5.28 14.57
C VAL A 121 -2.52 4.95 15.62
N GLY A 122 -2.23 4.07 16.59
CA GLY A 122 -3.17 3.68 17.65
C GLY A 122 -4.33 2.81 17.15
N LEU A 123 -4.25 2.23 15.95
CA LEU A 123 -5.32 1.40 15.42
C LEU A 123 -5.35 0.06 16.14
N GLU A 124 -6.32 -0.08 17.05
CA GLU A 124 -6.48 -1.30 17.84
C GLU A 124 -6.86 -2.52 16.95
N PRO A 125 -6.16 -3.67 17.07
CA PRO A 125 -6.33 -4.81 16.15
C PRO A 125 -7.76 -5.36 16.05
N HIS A 126 -8.56 -5.26 17.11
CA HIS A 126 -9.95 -5.74 17.13
C HIS A 126 -10.92 -4.92 16.23
N PHE A 127 -10.51 -3.76 15.71
CA PHE A 127 -11.25 -3.05 14.65
C PHE A 127 -10.93 -3.56 13.26
N VAL A 128 -9.86 -4.35 13.10
CA VAL A 128 -9.36 -4.81 11.80
C VAL A 128 -9.75 -6.26 11.57
N SER A 129 -10.50 -6.50 10.51
CA SER A 129 -10.67 -7.84 9.96
C SER A 129 -9.74 -8.01 8.77
N LEU A 130 -8.69 -8.80 8.94
CA LEU A 130 -7.78 -9.16 7.86
C LEU A 130 -8.52 -10.00 6.80
N VAL A 131 -8.23 -9.75 5.51
CA VAL A 131 -8.93 -10.37 4.38
C VAL A 131 -8.01 -11.03 3.36
N GLY A 132 -6.73 -10.63 3.27
CA GLY A 132 -5.79 -11.30 2.38
C GLY A 132 -4.45 -10.59 2.23
N LEU A 133 -3.55 -11.23 1.48
CA LEU A 133 -2.23 -10.72 1.14
C LEU A 133 -2.19 -10.28 -0.32
N SER A 134 -1.62 -9.10 -0.55
CA SER A 134 -1.30 -8.62 -1.90
C SER A 134 0.12 -9.01 -2.30
N THR A 135 0.49 -8.69 -3.54
CA THR A 135 1.79 -8.96 -4.13
C THR A 135 2.94 -8.38 -3.29
N PRO A 136 3.92 -9.19 -2.83
CA PRO A 136 5.09 -8.68 -2.13
C PRO A 136 5.90 -7.68 -2.98
N TYR A 137 6.42 -6.65 -2.32
CA TYR A 137 7.06 -5.51 -2.96
C TYR A 137 8.49 -5.28 -2.45
N GLN A 138 9.47 -5.35 -3.34
CA GLN A 138 10.87 -5.06 -3.03
C GLN A 138 11.18 -3.57 -3.18
N THR A 139 11.67 -2.96 -2.11
CA THR A 139 12.10 -1.56 -2.11
C THR A 139 13.57 -1.42 -2.47
N GLY A 140 13.95 -0.27 -3.05
CA GLY A 140 15.35 0.06 -3.27
C GLY A 140 16.17 0.25 -1.98
N THR A 141 15.50 0.32 -0.84
CA THR A 141 16.11 0.40 0.50
C THR A 141 16.41 -0.96 1.13
N GLY A 142 16.16 -2.07 0.42
CA GLY A 142 16.51 -3.42 0.88
C GLY A 142 15.44 -4.08 1.75
N PHE A 143 14.18 -3.64 1.65
CA PHE A 143 13.05 -4.32 2.29
C PHE A 143 12.27 -5.16 1.28
N LEU A 144 11.78 -6.32 1.73
CA LEU A 144 10.72 -7.08 1.08
C LEU A 144 9.44 -6.85 1.89
N ILE A 145 8.55 -6.02 1.36
CA ILE A 145 7.31 -5.63 2.03
C ILE A 145 6.20 -6.58 1.62
N THR A 146 5.52 -7.18 2.58
CA THR A 146 4.26 -7.93 2.37
C THR A 146 3.07 -7.01 2.68
N PRO A 147 2.28 -6.59 1.68
CA PRO A 147 1.09 -5.79 1.93
C PRO A 147 -0.07 -6.67 2.39
N VAL A 148 -0.59 -6.36 3.58
CA VAL A 148 -1.69 -7.06 4.23
C VAL A 148 -2.93 -6.21 4.11
N VAL A 149 -4.02 -6.76 3.57
CA VAL A 149 -5.28 -6.03 3.41
C VAL A 149 -6.23 -6.38 4.56
N GLY A 150 -6.80 -5.35 5.19
CA GLY A 150 -7.77 -5.50 6.28
C GLY A 150 -8.90 -4.50 6.17
N LEU A 151 -10.12 -4.94 6.49
CA LEU A 151 -11.30 -4.08 6.62
C LEU A 151 -11.34 -3.50 8.04
N VAL A 152 -11.47 -2.17 8.14
CA VAL A 152 -11.50 -1.45 9.41
C VAL A 152 -12.90 -0.95 9.67
N ARG A 153 -13.57 -1.55 10.66
CA ARG A 153 -14.92 -1.17 11.05
C ARG A 153 -14.93 0.18 11.79
N PRO A 154 -16.03 0.95 11.78
CA PRO A 154 -16.12 2.23 12.49
C PRO A 154 -15.98 2.09 14.03
N GLY A 155 -15.75 3.22 14.70
CA GLY A 155 -15.72 3.32 16.17
C GLY A 155 -14.32 3.27 16.79
N PHE A 156 -13.26 3.26 15.97
CA PHE A 156 -11.88 3.42 16.43
C PHE A 156 -11.54 4.90 16.66
N SER A 157 -10.43 5.13 17.36
CA SER A 157 -9.78 6.44 17.47
C SER A 157 -8.32 6.27 17.10
N LEU A 158 -7.79 7.20 16.30
CA LEU A 158 -6.39 7.18 15.89
C LEU A 158 -5.61 8.20 16.70
N GLN A 159 -4.39 7.82 17.06
CA GLN A 159 -3.44 8.68 17.73
C GLN A 159 -2.07 8.48 17.10
N PRO A 160 -1.51 9.51 16.42
CA PRO A 160 -0.19 9.38 15.83
C PRO A 160 0.86 9.26 16.92
N ASN A 161 1.80 8.33 16.75
CA ASN A 161 3.05 8.36 17.50
C ASN A 161 3.95 9.47 16.91
N PRO A 162 4.16 10.59 17.63
CA PRO A 162 4.85 11.76 17.07
C PRO A 162 6.34 11.51 16.76
N ALA A 163 6.92 10.43 17.30
CA ALA A 163 8.27 10.02 16.96
C ALA A 163 8.39 9.55 15.50
N GLU A 164 7.28 9.05 14.93
CA GLU A 164 7.29 8.34 13.65
C GLU A 164 6.32 8.91 12.63
N VAL A 165 5.16 9.38 13.10
CA VAL A 165 4.03 9.87 12.29
C VAL A 165 3.75 11.33 12.62
N ALA A 166 3.86 12.19 11.62
CA ALA A 166 3.46 13.60 11.73
C ALA A 166 2.00 13.83 11.40
N ASP A 167 1.37 12.94 10.63
CA ASP A 167 -0.03 13.09 10.22
C ASP A 167 -0.64 11.75 9.85
N ILE A 168 -1.96 11.64 10.04
CA ILE A 168 -2.75 10.48 9.66
C ILE A 168 -3.92 10.97 8.83
N PHE A 169 -4.11 10.35 7.67
CA PHE A 169 -5.16 10.74 6.76
C PHE A 169 -5.66 9.53 5.97
N GLU A 170 -6.75 9.74 5.26
CA GLU A 170 -7.39 8.72 4.44
C GLU A 170 -7.48 9.21 3.00
N THR A 171 -7.42 8.28 2.06
CA THR A 171 -7.65 8.56 0.63
C THR A 171 -8.70 7.59 0.10
N PRO A 172 -9.68 8.03 -0.70
CA PRO A 172 -10.70 7.15 -1.25
C PRO A 172 -10.08 5.94 -1.96
N PHE A 173 -10.56 4.74 -1.62
CA PHE A 173 -10.09 3.51 -2.26
C PHE A 173 -10.33 3.55 -3.77
N SER A 174 -11.48 4.10 -4.19
CA SER A 174 -11.80 4.30 -5.60
C SER A 174 -10.81 5.21 -6.33
N TRP A 175 -10.32 6.25 -5.68
CA TRP A 175 -9.27 7.11 -6.24
C TRP A 175 -7.96 6.34 -6.44
N LEU A 176 -7.53 5.61 -5.41
CA LEU A 176 -6.27 4.85 -5.44
C LEU A 176 -6.32 3.65 -6.40
N MET A 177 -7.51 3.11 -6.67
CA MET A 177 -7.72 2.01 -7.61
C MET A 177 -7.99 2.49 -9.05
N ASP A 178 -7.99 3.78 -9.34
CA ASP A 178 -8.04 4.28 -10.72
C ASP A 178 -6.63 4.60 -11.22
N LEU A 179 -6.11 3.78 -12.14
CA LEU A 179 -4.77 3.96 -12.70
C LEU A 179 -4.63 5.27 -13.51
N ALA A 180 -5.74 5.90 -13.92
CA ALA A 180 -5.71 7.21 -14.55
C ALA A 180 -5.23 8.33 -13.61
N ASN A 181 -5.30 8.11 -12.29
CA ASN A 181 -4.79 9.05 -11.29
C ASN A 181 -3.29 8.90 -11.03
N TYR A 182 -2.60 7.98 -11.71
CA TYR A 182 -1.17 7.73 -11.52
C TYR A 182 -0.35 8.27 -12.68
N GLU A 183 0.78 8.84 -12.32
CA GLU A 183 1.81 9.33 -13.23
C GLU A 183 3.09 8.51 -13.05
N GLU A 184 3.85 8.34 -14.13
CA GLU A 184 5.23 7.85 -14.08
C GLU A 184 6.17 9.06 -14.06
N HIS A 185 7.07 9.10 -13.09
CA HIS A 185 8.13 10.09 -13.00
C HIS A 185 9.50 9.43 -13.13
N GLU A 186 10.49 10.22 -13.52
CA GLU A 186 11.89 9.83 -13.59
C GLU A 186 12.73 10.80 -12.76
N ARG A 187 13.70 10.27 -12.01
CA ARG A 187 14.69 11.05 -11.26
C ARG A 187 16.08 10.47 -11.48
N GLU A 188 17.04 11.34 -11.77
CA GLU A 188 18.44 10.99 -11.83
C GLU A 188 19.03 10.86 -10.41
N LEU A 189 19.73 9.75 -10.15
CA LEU A 189 20.45 9.51 -8.91
C LEU A 189 21.85 10.14 -8.97
N PRO A 190 22.51 10.38 -7.82
CA PRO A 190 23.89 10.87 -7.81
C PRO A 190 24.90 9.96 -8.54
N THR A 191 24.53 8.70 -8.78
CA THR A 191 25.29 7.72 -9.57
C THR A 191 25.19 7.95 -11.08
N GLY A 192 24.32 8.85 -11.55
CA GLY A 192 24.00 9.07 -12.96
C GLY A 192 22.93 8.12 -13.51
N GLU A 193 22.45 7.17 -12.70
CA GLU A 193 21.38 6.26 -13.08
C GLU A 193 20.01 6.96 -13.00
N LYS A 194 19.12 6.62 -13.93
CA LYS A 194 17.74 7.11 -13.94
C LYS A 194 16.84 6.14 -13.20
N ARG A 195 16.19 6.60 -12.14
CA ARG A 195 15.18 5.86 -11.40
C ARG A 195 13.79 6.33 -11.81
N ARG A 196 12.96 5.40 -12.26
CA ARG A 196 11.54 5.64 -12.54
C ARG A 196 10.68 5.17 -11.38
N PHE A 197 9.57 5.85 -11.15
CA PHE A 197 8.64 5.53 -10.08
C PHE A 197 7.25 6.04 -10.39
N TYR A 198 6.24 5.39 -9.81
CA TYR A 198 4.87 5.87 -9.88
C TYR A 198 4.58 6.89 -8.79
N ALA A 199 3.68 7.82 -9.08
CA ALA A 199 3.07 8.69 -8.09
C ALA A 199 1.60 8.97 -8.38
N THR A 200 0.85 9.38 -7.38
CA THR A 200 -0.50 9.94 -7.47
C THR A 200 -0.65 11.05 -6.42
N THR A 201 -1.52 12.02 -6.66
CA THR A 201 -1.79 13.12 -5.72
C THR A 201 -3.28 13.21 -5.44
N HIS A 202 -3.67 13.21 -4.17
CA HIS A 202 -5.05 13.44 -3.73
C HIS A 202 -5.06 14.48 -2.62
N ASP A 203 -5.85 15.55 -2.74
CA ASP A 203 -5.93 16.65 -1.76
C ASP A 203 -4.55 17.10 -1.22
N ASP A 204 -3.65 17.43 -2.15
CA ASP A 204 -2.26 17.84 -1.90
C ASP A 204 -1.36 16.77 -1.23
N ARG A 205 -1.83 15.53 -1.06
CA ARG A 205 -1.04 14.39 -0.58
C ARG A 205 -0.34 13.71 -1.74
N TYR A 206 0.97 13.94 -1.86
CA TYR A 206 1.80 13.28 -2.85
C TYR A 206 2.20 11.86 -2.40
N ILE A 207 1.61 10.85 -3.03
CA ILE A 207 1.82 9.43 -2.76
C ILE A 207 2.70 8.88 -3.86
N TRP A 208 3.90 8.39 -3.54
CA TRP A 208 4.89 8.04 -4.57
C TRP A 208 5.81 6.90 -4.14
N GLY A 209 6.61 6.41 -5.10
CA GLY A 209 7.62 5.37 -4.84
C GLY A 209 6.97 4.06 -4.42
N ALA A 210 7.50 3.42 -3.37
CA ALA A 210 7.06 2.11 -2.93
C ALA A 210 5.57 2.07 -2.57
N THR A 211 5.03 3.11 -1.92
CA THR A 211 3.61 3.17 -1.55
C THR A 211 2.71 3.20 -2.79
N ALA A 212 3.01 4.05 -3.77
CA ALA A 212 2.26 4.08 -5.03
C ALA A 212 2.42 2.78 -5.82
N GLY A 213 3.62 2.18 -5.81
CA GLY A 213 3.89 0.87 -6.41
C GLY A 213 3.00 -0.22 -5.80
N ILE A 214 3.00 -0.35 -4.47
CA ILE A 214 2.16 -1.32 -3.73
C ILE A 214 0.67 -1.16 -4.06
N LEU A 215 0.18 0.09 -4.11
CA LEU A 215 -1.23 0.35 -4.42
C LEU A 215 -1.58 -0.01 -5.87
N ARG A 216 -0.66 0.21 -6.83
CA ARG A 216 -0.83 -0.27 -8.21
C ARG A 216 -0.81 -1.80 -8.29
N CYS A 217 0.05 -2.47 -7.53
CA CYS A 217 0.05 -3.94 -7.46
C CYS A 217 -1.28 -4.46 -6.89
N LEU A 218 -1.85 -3.77 -5.89
CA LEU A 218 -3.19 -4.08 -5.40
C LEU A 218 -4.25 -3.90 -6.49
N HIS A 219 -4.20 -2.81 -7.26
CA HIS A 219 -5.09 -2.64 -8.41
C HIS A 219 -4.96 -3.80 -9.40
N GLU A 220 -3.74 -4.19 -9.77
CA GLU A 220 -3.51 -5.30 -10.71
C GLU A 220 -4.11 -6.61 -10.19
N ARG A 221 -3.97 -6.89 -8.89
CA ARG A 221 -4.55 -8.08 -8.25
C ARG A 221 -6.08 -8.06 -8.26
N LEU A 222 -6.67 -6.92 -7.95
CA LEU A 222 -8.13 -6.80 -7.81
C LEU A 222 -8.85 -6.60 -9.15
N PHE A 223 -8.19 -6.03 -10.16
CA PHE A 223 -8.85 -5.57 -11.40
C PHE A 223 -8.08 -5.90 -12.68
N GLY A 224 -6.83 -6.37 -12.59
CA GLY A 224 -5.94 -6.61 -13.74
C GLY A 224 -6.39 -7.73 -14.68
N ALA A 225 -7.30 -8.61 -14.26
CA ALA A 225 -7.96 -9.56 -15.15
C ALA A 225 -9.10 -8.90 -15.96
N ALA A 226 -8.72 -7.94 -16.80
CA ALA A 226 -9.40 -7.56 -18.03
C ALA A 226 -8.39 -7.19 -19.14
N LEU A 227 -7.16 -7.70 -19.08
CA LEU A 227 -6.20 -7.66 -20.18
C LEU A 227 -5.58 -9.06 -20.37
N ALA A 228 -6.23 -9.81 -21.26
CA ALA A 228 -5.80 -11.01 -21.99
C ALA A 228 -5.50 -12.30 -21.19
#